data_AF-A0A6C0DML6-F1
#
_entry.id   AF-A0A6C0DML6-F1
#
_cell.length_a   1.000
_cell.length_b   1.000
_cell.length_c   1.000
_cell.angle_alpha   90.00
_cell.angle_beta   90.00
_cell.angle_gamma   90.00
#
_symmetry.space_group_name_H-M   'P 1'
#
loop_
_entity.id
_entity.type
_entity.pdbx_description
1 polymer ?
#
loop_
_entity_poly.entity_id
_entity_poly.type
_entity_poly.pdbx_seq_one_letter_code
_entity_poly.pdbx_strand_id
1 'polypeptide(L)'
;MYYIMDGMDMTSGPIYCACCIYDEIQKIDYILISNNPSQNKNEYVECPICLEDRPHIEIITTNCGHNYCIKCIKAYFDSKKKPYSCAYCRRKIDKISIVSKYYYIEFKIYDYLSDNSYIDSNIMIRLKFAVVLSVFVMIISLGVLRVS
;
A
#
# COMPACT_ATOMS: atom_id res chain seq x y z
N MET A 1 -29.17 26.50 -31.47
CA MET A 1 -29.14 27.39 -30.30
C MET A 1 -27.68 27.73 -30.02
N TYR A 2 -27.32 28.99 -30.18
CA TYR A 2 -25.99 29.52 -29.87
C TYR A 2 -25.84 29.72 -28.36
N TYR A 3 -24.70 29.33 -27.80
CA TYR A 3 -24.10 29.99 -26.65
C TYR A 3 -22.60 30.12 -26.91
N ILE A 4 -22.15 31.36 -27.09
CA ILE A 4 -20.75 31.78 -26.93
C ILE A 4 -20.59 32.16 -25.47
N MET A 5 -19.53 31.69 -24.80
CA MET A 5 -18.76 32.30 -23.70
C MET A 5 -17.46 31.48 -23.63
N ASP A 6 -16.35 31.95 -24.21
CA ASP A 6 -15.34 32.83 -23.59
C ASP A 6 -14.61 32.20 -22.40
N GLY A 7 -13.33 31.87 -22.60
CA GLY A 7 -12.38 31.50 -21.55
C GLY A 7 -11.66 30.19 -21.81
N MET A 8 -10.46 30.24 -22.41
CA MET A 8 -9.51 29.13 -22.35
C MET A 8 -9.01 29.00 -20.91
N ASP A 9 -9.44 27.97 -20.20
CA ASP A 9 -8.87 27.57 -18.92
C ASP A 9 -7.68 26.64 -19.16
N MET A 10 -6.47 27.13 -18.88
CA MET A 10 -5.21 26.35 -18.87
C MET A 10 -5.15 25.29 -17.74
N THR A 11 -6.31 24.80 -17.27
CA THR A 11 -6.43 23.81 -16.21
C THR A 11 -6.87 22.44 -16.69
N SER A 12 -6.92 22.21 -18.01
CA SER A 12 -7.18 20.89 -18.59
C SER A 12 -5.98 19.93 -18.42
N GLY A 13 -5.58 19.69 -17.18
CA GLY A 13 -5.11 18.38 -16.76
C GLY A 13 -6.27 17.37 -16.88
N PRO A 14 -6.00 16.06 -16.88
CA PRO A 14 -7.06 15.08 -17.05
C PRO A 14 -8.15 15.31 -15.99
N ILE A 15 -9.40 15.17 -16.39
CA ILE A 15 -10.60 15.37 -15.58
C ILE A 15 -10.56 14.32 -14.44
N TYR A 16 -9.86 14.61 -13.36
CA TYR A 16 -9.98 13.89 -12.11
C TYR A 16 -10.91 14.70 -11.21
N CYS A 17 -12.10 14.13 -11.01
CA CYS A 17 -13.08 14.61 -10.06
C CYS A 17 -12.43 14.76 -8.66
N ALA A 18 -12.49 15.96 -8.08
CA ALA A 18 -12.01 16.24 -6.72
C ALA A 18 -12.76 15.44 -5.63
N CYS A 19 -13.83 14.72 -5.98
CA CYS A 19 -14.51 13.78 -5.10
C CYS A 19 -13.76 12.43 -4.93
N CYS A 20 -12.66 12.20 -5.65
CA CYS A 20 -11.85 10.97 -5.58
C CYS A 20 -10.54 11.11 -4.79
N ILE A 21 -10.28 12.29 -4.19
CA ILE A 21 -9.10 12.48 -3.34
C ILE A 21 -9.39 11.81 -2.00
N TYR A 22 -8.53 10.86 -1.62
CA TYR A 22 -8.64 9.89 -0.53
C TYR A 22 -9.30 8.55 -0.92
N ASP A 23 -8.73 7.85 -1.90
CA ASP A 23 -8.65 6.39 -1.76
C ASP A 23 -7.92 6.12 -0.44
N GLU A 24 -8.68 5.73 0.59
CA GLU A 24 -8.14 5.26 1.87
C GLU A 24 -7.05 4.23 1.58
N ILE A 25 -5.79 4.59 1.88
CA ILE A 25 -4.70 3.61 1.91
C ILE A 25 -5.20 2.49 2.83
N GLN A 26 -5.41 1.30 2.26
CA GLN A 26 -5.93 0.19 3.03
C GLN A 26 -4.92 -0.19 4.10
N LYS A 27 -5.19 0.26 5.33
CA LYS A 27 -4.41 -0.03 6.51
C LYS A 27 -4.79 -1.40 7.02
N ILE A 28 -3.82 -2.30 7.13
CA ILE A 28 -4.03 -3.60 7.78
C ILE A 28 -3.83 -3.42 9.28
N ASP A 29 -4.78 -3.89 10.07
CA ASP A 29 -4.62 -4.01 11.51
C ASP A 29 -3.89 -5.31 11.87
N TYR A 30 -2.69 -5.18 12.41
CA TYR A 30 -1.89 -6.31 12.86
C TYR A 30 -2.12 -6.56 14.34
N ILE A 31 -2.46 -7.80 14.70
CA ILE A 31 -2.73 -8.21 16.09
C ILE A 31 -1.73 -9.29 16.52
N LEU A 32 -1.06 -9.05 17.65
CA LEU A 32 -0.29 -10.07 18.36
C LEU A 32 -1.22 -10.95 19.19
N ILE A 33 -1.28 -12.24 18.88
CA ILE A 33 -1.94 -13.20 19.75
C ILE A 33 -0.92 -13.63 20.81
N SER A 34 -1.22 -13.39 22.10
CA SER A 34 -0.40 -13.95 23.17
C SER A 34 -0.63 -15.46 23.24
N ASN A 35 0.43 -16.24 23.05
CA ASN A 35 0.39 -17.67 23.31
C ASN A 35 0.01 -17.89 24.78
N ASN A 36 -1.19 -18.42 25.01
CA ASN A 36 -1.51 -18.99 26.31
C ASN A 36 -0.62 -20.22 26.51
N PRO A 37 -0.10 -20.48 27.73
CA PRO A 37 0.74 -21.66 28.01
C PRO A 37 0.04 -23.01 27.75
N SER A 38 -1.28 -23.00 27.48
CA SER A 38 -2.08 -24.14 27.07
C SER A 38 -2.13 -24.39 25.55
N GLN A 39 -1.64 -23.47 24.70
CA GLN A 39 -1.51 -23.74 23.28
C GLN A 39 -0.31 -24.65 23.04
N ASN A 40 -0.58 -25.84 22.52
CA ASN A 40 0.40 -26.90 22.40
C ASN A 40 1.47 -26.46 21.40
N LYS A 41 2.71 -26.28 21.88
CA LYS A 41 3.84 -25.76 21.11
C LYS A 41 4.16 -26.60 19.85
N ASN A 42 3.60 -27.82 19.76
CA ASN A 42 3.77 -28.78 18.69
C ASN A 42 2.55 -28.88 17.75
N GLU A 43 1.61 -27.94 17.80
CA GLU A 43 0.53 -27.88 16.81
C GLU A 43 1.10 -27.47 15.44
N TYR A 44 0.80 -28.29 14.43
CA TYR A 44 1.10 -28.02 13.03
C TYR A 44 -0.20 -27.69 12.31
N VAL A 45 -0.13 -26.72 11.40
CA VAL A 45 -1.25 -26.30 10.56
C VAL A 45 -0.80 -26.37 9.12
N GLU A 46 -1.61 -27.01 8.29
CA GLU A 46 -1.40 -27.08 6.85
C GLU A 46 -1.65 -25.71 6.22
N CYS A 47 -0.68 -25.22 5.45
CA CYS A 47 -0.84 -23.99 4.68
C CYS A 47 -1.52 -24.30 3.33
N PRO A 48 -2.67 -23.68 2.99
CA PRO A 48 -3.40 -23.96 1.76
C PRO A 48 -2.70 -23.46 0.48
N ILE A 49 -1.59 -22.73 0.60
CA ILE A 49 -0.79 -22.25 -0.55
C ILE A 49 0.32 -23.24 -0.90
N CYS A 50 1.11 -23.68 0.09
CA CYS A 50 2.22 -24.62 -0.16
C CYS A 50 1.88 -26.08 0.11
N LEU A 51 0.72 -26.36 0.70
CA LEU A 51 0.28 -27.73 1.08
C LEU A 51 1.29 -28.44 1.99
N GLU A 52 1.97 -27.65 2.84
CA GLU A 52 2.93 -28.17 3.81
C GLU A 52 2.48 -27.80 5.22
N ASP A 53 2.70 -28.74 6.15
CA ASP A 53 2.53 -28.53 7.58
C ASP A 53 3.59 -27.57 8.12
N ARG A 54 3.13 -26.58 8.88
CA ARG A 54 3.97 -25.56 9.48
C ARG A 54 3.68 -25.42 10.97
N PRO A 55 4.71 -25.18 11.80
CA PRO A 55 4.50 -24.93 13.22
C PRO A 55 3.51 -23.78 13.42
N HIS A 56 2.60 -23.88 14.40
CA HIS A 56 1.60 -22.85 14.70
C HIS A 56 2.23 -21.45 14.92
N ILE A 57 3.46 -21.40 15.45
CA ILE A 57 4.21 -20.14 15.62
C ILE A 57 4.54 -19.44 14.29
N GLU A 58 4.57 -20.19 13.18
CA GLU A 58 4.81 -19.69 11.82
C GLU A 58 3.53 -19.42 11.02
N ILE A 59 2.37 -19.49 11.67
CA ILE A 59 1.07 -19.27 11.05
C ILE A 59 0.59 -17.84 11.30
N ILE A 60 -0.05 -17.30 10.27
CA ILE A 60 -0.82 -16.07 10.33
C ILE A 60 -2.28 -16.37 10.02
N THR A 61 -3.19 -15.68 10.71
CA THR A 61 -4.63 -15.82 10.50
C THR A 61 -5.17 -14.52 9.93
N THR A 62 -5.81 -14.60 8.78
CA THR A 62 -6.49 -13.44 8.16
C THR A 62 -7.82 -13.16 8.85
N ASN A 63 -8.35 -11.93 8.71
CA ASN A 63 -9.69 -11.53 9.17
C ASN A 63 -10.81 -12.50 8.76
N CYS A 64 -10.65 -13.15 7.61
CA CYS A 64 -11.58 -14.12 7.07
C CYS A 64 -11.43 -15.54 7.64
N GLY A 65 -10.50 -15.75 8.57
CA GLY A 65 -10.27 -17.02 9.28
C GLY A 65 -9.34 -18.01 8.57
N HIS A 66 -8.83 -17.69 7.38
CA HIS A 66 -7.87 -18.56 6.69
C HIS A 66 -6.46 -18.37 7.25
N ASN A 67 -5.80 -19.51 7.47
CA ASN A 67 -4.45 -19.61 8.01
C ASN A 67 -3.44 -19.81 6.88
N TYR A 68 -2.30 -19.13 6.97
CA TYR A 68 -1.21 -19.26 6.01
C TYR A 68 0.12 -19.30 6.76
N CYS A 69 1.11 -19.98 6.19
CA CYS A 69 2.46 -19.82 6.69
C CYS A 69 3.02 -18.45 6.27
N ILE A 70 3.91 -17.90 7.11
CA ILE A 70 4.50 -16.57 6.90
C ILE A 70 5.16 -16.41 5.53
N LYS A 71 5.90 -17.43 5.10
CA LYS A 71 6.62 -17.38 3.81
C LYS A 71 5.64 -17.21 2.65
N CYS A 72 4.56 -17.97 2.64
CA CYS A 72 3.57 -17.94 1.56
C CYS A 72 2.79 -16.64 1.54
N ILE A 73 2.32 -16.14 2.70
CA ILE A 73 1.57 -14.88 2.70
C ILE A 73 2.47 -13.69 2.31
N LYS A 74 3.73 -13.68 2.75
CA LYS A 74 4.67 -12.61 2.42
C LYS A 74 4.93 -12.56 0.91
N ALA A 75 5.27 -13.70 0.31
CA ALA A 75 5.42 -13.81 -1.14
C ALA A 75 4.14 -13.43 -1.90
N TYR A 76 2.97 -13.80 -1.37
CA TYR A 76 1.70 -13.41 -1.94
C TYR A 76 1.50 -11.88 -1.92
N PHE A 77 1.81 -11.21 -0.80
CA PHE A 77 1.75 -9.75 -0.68
C PHE A 77 2.80 -9.04 -1.52
N ASP A 78 4.00 -9.60 -1.68
CA ASP A 78 5.03 -9.07 -2.60
C ASP A 78 4.54 -9.12 -4.07
N SER A 79 3.77 -10.15 -4.43
CA SER A 79 3.28 -10.36 -5.80
C SER A 79 2.03 -9.52 -6.17
N LYS A 80 1.37 -8.91 -5.19
CA LYS A 80 0.10 -8.19 -5.37
C LYS A 80 0.21 -6.76 -4.86
N LYS A 81 -0.37 -5.82 -5.60
CA LYS A 81 -0.53 -4.45 -5.09
C LYS A 81 -1.72 -4.40 -4.14
N LYS A 82 -1.63 -3.56 -3.10
CA LYS A 82 -2.78 -3.19 -2.26
C LYS A 82 -3.93 -2.73 -3.17
N PRO A 83 -5.19 -3.09 -2.88
CA PRO A 83 -5.68 -3.78 -1.68
C PRO A 83 -5.42 -5.29 -1.64
N TYR A 84 -5.05 -5.82 -0.47
CA TYR A 84 -4.85 -7.26 -0.31
C TYR A 84 -6.17 -8.02 -0.15
N SER A 85 -6.25 -9.18 -0.80
CA SER A 85 -7.38 -10.10 -0.72
C SER A 85 -6.89 -11.50 -0.34
N CYS A 86 -7.71 -12.25 0.39
CA CYS A 86 -7.42 -13.62 0.80
C CYS A 86 -7.19 -14.52 -0.41
N ALA A 87 -6.07 -15.25 -0.45
CA ALA A 87 -5.75 -16.15 -1.56
C ALA A 87 -6.79 -17.27 -1.74
N TYR A 88 -7.40 -17.73 -0.63
CA TYR A 88 -8.38 -18.81 -0.64
C TYR A 88 -9.80 -18.32 -1.02
N CYS A 89 -10.36 -17.36 -0.26
CA CYS A 89 -11.76 -16.93 -0.43
C CYS A 89 -11.94 -15.55 -1.07
N ARG A 90 -10.86 -14.87 -1.47
CA ARG A 90 -10.86 -13.55 -2.13
C ARG A 90 -11.50 -12.39 -1.34
N ARG A 91 -11.87 -12.61 -0.07
CA ARG A 91 -12.32 -11.53 0.82
C ARG A 91 -11.17 -10.54 1.09
N LYS A 92 -11.49 -9.25 1.16
CA LYS A 92 -10.55 -8.19 1.52
C LYS A 92 -9.92 -8.49 2.89
N ILE A 93 -8.60 -8.29 2.98
CA ILE A 93 -7.85 -8.42 4.24
C ILE A 93 -7.66 -7.01 4.81
N ASP A 94 -8.27 -6.77 5.97
CA ASP A 94 -8.12 -5.55 6.76
C ASP A 94 -7.52 -5.82 8.14
N LYS A 95 -7.39 -7.09 8.54
CA LYS A 95 -6.83 -7.51 9.82
C LYS A 95 -6.06 -8.82 9.68
N ILE A 96 -4.89 -8.90 10.31
CA ILE A 96 -4.05 -10.09 10.35
C ILE A 96 -3.64 -10.34 11.79
N SER A 97 -3.85 -11.57 12.25
CA SER A 97 -3.41 -12.03 13.56
C SER A 97 -2.15 -12.88 13.42
N ILE A 98 -1.15 -12.58 14.24
CA ILE A 98 0.19 -13.18 14.19
C ILE A 98 0.55 -13.71 15.58
N VAL A 99 1.00 -14.96 15.62
CA VAL A 99 1.33 -15.67 16.86
C VAL A 99 2.73 -15.27 17.37
N SER A 100 3.70 -15.22 16.47
CA SER A 100 5.08 -14.87 16.82
C SER A 100 5.29 -13.36 16.91
N LYS A 101 5.86 -12.91 18.04
CA LYS A 101 6.24 -11.52 18.23
C LYS A 101 7.26 -11.03 17.19
N TYR A 102 8.21 -11.89 16.80
CA TYR A 102 9.21 -11.55 15.79
C TYR A 102 8.56 -11.20 14.46
N TYR A 103 7.70 -12.10 13.95
CA TYR A 103 7.04 -11.92 12.66
C TYR A 103 6.03 -10.76 12.67
N TYR A 104 5.36 -10.51 13.79
CA TYR A 104 4.50 -9.33 13.91
C TYR A 104 5.25 -8.02 13.70
N ILE A 105 6.41 -7.88 14.34
CA ILE A 105 7.24 -6.68 14.17
C ILE A 105 7.70 -6.59 12.72
N GLU A 106 8.12 -7.71 12.12
CA GLU A 106 8.56 -7.77 10.73
C GLU A 106 7.46 -7.32 9.75
N PHE A 107 6.25 -7.88 9.85
CA PHE A 107 5.12 -7.50 8.99
C PHE A 107 4.71 -6.04 9.19
N LYS A 108 4.69 -5.55 10.44
CA LYS A 108 4.34 -4.16 10.74
C LYS A 108 5.36 -3.18 10.16
N ILE A 109 6.65 -3.49 10.22
CA ILE A 109 7.71 -2.69 9.60
C ILE A 109 7.58 -2.71 8.07
N TYR A 110 7.36 -3.89 7.48
CA TYR A 110 7.19 -4.03 6.03
C TYR A 110 6.05 -3.15 5.51
N ASP A 111 4.89 -3.17 6.18
CA ASP A 111 3.72 -2.35 5.81
C ASP A 111 4.04 -0.85 5.89
N TYR A 112 4.64 -0.41 7.00
CA TYR A 112 5.06 0.99 7.21
C TYR A 112 6.05 1.48 6.14
N LEU A 113 7.01 0.65 5.73
CA LEU A 113 7.97 1.01 4.68
C LEU A 113 7.30 1.08 3.30
N SER A 114 6.36 0.16 3.02
CA SER A 114 5.63 0.16 1.75
C SER A 114 4.81 1.45 1.55
N ASP A 115 4.16 1.92 2.61
CA ASP A 115 3.35 3.15 2.58
C ASP A 115 4.21 4.41 2.44
N ASN A 116 5.40 4.45 3.06
CA ASN A 116 6.31 5.60 2.94
C ASN A 116 6.99 5.71 1.57
N SER A 117 7.26 4.60 0.88
CA SER A 117 7.81 4.63 -0.48
C SER A 117 6.85 5.28 -1.50
N TYR A 118 5.54 5.19 -1.25
CA TYR A 118 4.50 5.86 -2.04
C TYR A 118 4.51 7.38 -1.81
N ILE A 119 4.81 7.84 -0.59
CA ILE A 119 4.94 9.26 -0.28
C ILE A 119 6.19 9.84 -0.97
N ASP A 120 7.30 9.10 -0.97
CA ASP A 120 8.58 9.59 -1.51
C ASP A 120 8.54 9.77 -3.04
N SER A 121 7.92 8.83 -3.78
CA SER A 121 7.74 8.99 -5.23
C SER A 121 6.86 10.21 -5.59
N ASN A 122 5.76 10.44 -4.88
CA ASN A 122 4.87 11.58 -5.14
C ASN A 122 5.46 12.93 -4.68
N ILE A 123 6.18 12.97 -3.55
CA ILE A 123 6.89 14.17 -3.07
C ILE A 123 8.06 14.51 -4.00
N MET A 124 8.88 13.53 -4.38
CA MET A 124 10.02 13.76 -5.25
C MET A 124 9.59 14.22 -6.65
N ILE A 125 8.46 13.72 -7.15
CA ILE A 125 7.85 14.23 -8.39
C ILE A 125 7.41 15.69 -8.20
N ARG A 126 6.65 16.00 -7.14
CA ARG A 126 6.16 17.38 -6.88
C ARG A 126 7.30 18.38 -6.66
N LEU A 127 8.34 18.00 -5.91
CA LEU A 127 9.53 18.82 -5.68
C LEU A 127 10.32 19.04 -6.97
N LYS A 128 10.51 18.00 -7.80
CA LYS A 128 11.15 18.14 -9.11
C LYS A 128 10.38 19.10 -10.02
N PHE A 129 9.05 18.98 -10.09
CA PHE A 129 8.22 19.91 -10.86
C PHE A 129 8.29 21.34 -10.32
N ALA A 130 8.24 21.52 -9.00
CA ALA A 130 8.33 22.85 -8.37
C ALA A 130 9.68 23.52 -8.65
N VAL A 131 10.79 22.78 -8.55
CA VAL A 131 12.14 23.30 -8.83
C VAL A 131 12.30 23.61 -10.32
N VAL A 132 11.82 22.75 -11.22
CA VAL A 132 11.87 23.01 -12.66
C VAL A 132 11.05 24.25 -13.01
N LEU A 133 9.86 24.40 -12.43
CA LEU A 133 9.01 25.58 -12.63
C LEU A 133 9.67 26.85 -12.08
N SER A 134 10.29 26.79 -10.89
CA SER A 134 10.97 27.97 -10.31
C SER A 134 12.19 28.39 -11.15
N VAL A 135 12.96 27.44 -11.65
CA VAL A 135 14.10 27.72 -12.56
C VAL A 135 13.59 28.28 -13.88
N PHE A 136 12.51 27.74 -14.44
CA PHE A 136 11.91 28.25 -15.66
C PHE A 136 11.43 29.70 -15.50
N VAL A 137 10.73 30.02 -14.42
CA VAL A 137 10.28 31.39 -14.10
C VAL A 137 11.48 32.33 -13.96
N MET A 138 12.57 31.89 -13.34
CA MET A 138 13.81 32.67 -13.26
C MET A 138 14.46 32.92 -14.63
N ILE A 139 14.47 31.94 -15.54
CA ILE A 139 15.03 32.10 -16.90
C ILE A 139 14.20 33.09 -17.73
N ILE A 140 12.88 33.06 -17.59
CA ILE A 140 11.96 34.00 -18.26
C ILE A 140 12.12 35.41 -17.68
N SER A 141 12.20 35.56 -16.36
CA SER A 141 12.36 36.87 -15.72
C SER A 141 13.74 37.51 -15.96
N LEU A 142 14.78 36.70 -16.20
CA LEU A 142 16.11 37.16 -16.63
C LEU A 142 16.19 37.50 -18.13
N GLY A 143 15.10 37.34 -18.89
CA GLY A 143 15.04 37.75 -20.30
C GLY A 143 15.91 36.94 -21.26
N VAL A 144 16.36 35.75 -20.85
CA VAL A 144 17.28 34.89 -21.64
C VAL A 144 16.54 34.20 -22.81
N LEU A 145 15.22 33.99 -22.70
CA LEU A 145 14.38 33.47 -23.78
C LEU A 145 13.56 34.62 -24.38
N ARG A 146 14.07 35.22 -25.45
CA ARG A 146 13.32 36.14 -26.30
C ARG A 146 12.43 35.31 -27.23
N VAL A 147 11.20 35.03 -26.81
CA VAL A 147 10.18 34.39 -27.65
C VAL A 147 9.89 35.34 -28.82
N SER A 148 10.19 34.90 -30.03
CA SER A 148 9.91 35.63 -31.27
C SER A 148 8.46 35.39 -31.71
#